data_AF-A0A0H3I4P3-F1
#
_entry.id   AF-A0A0H3I4P3-F1
#
_cell.length_a   1.000
_cell.length_b   1.000
_cell.length_c   1.000
_cell.angle_alpha   90.00
_cell.angle_beta   90.00
_cell.angle_gamma   90.00
#
_symmetry.space_group_name_H-M   'P 1'
#
loop_
_entity.id
_entity.type
_entity.pdbx_description
1 polymer ?
#
loop_
_entity_poly.entity_id
_entity_poly.type
_entity_poly.pdbx_seq_one_letter_code
_entity_poly.pdbx_strand_id
1 'polypeptide(L)'
;MSMKLNKTILATLVTVGMSASFAHAADQGHGKVTFTGSVIDAPCSITPESVDQTVGLGQISSAALKNGGKSQPRNFSIGLENCSFGSPESKK
;
A
#
# COMPACT_ATOMS: atom_id res chain seq x y z
N MET A 1 61.73 -39.93 45.14
CA MET A 1 61.87 -38.48 44.86
C MET A 1 60.48 -37.88 45.04
N SER A 2 60.18 -37.44 46.27
CA SER A 2 58.81 -37.11 46.70
C SER A 2 58.65 -35.61 46.89
N MET A 3 57.50 -35.12 46.39
CA MET A 3 56.87 -33.80 46.39
C MET A 3 57.56 -32.59 47.05
N LYS A 4 57.59 -31.49 46.28
CA LYS A 4 57.66 -30.11 46.78
C LYS A 4 56.44 -29.35 46.25
N LEU A 5 55.44 -29.12 47.09
CA LEU A 5 54.35 -28.17 46.88
C LEU A 5 54.41 -27.16 48.01
N ASN A 6 54.60 -25.88 47.69
CA ASN A 6 54.46 -24.83 48.70
C ASN A 6 53.92 -23.53 48.09
N LYS A 7 52.85 -23.04 48.74
CA LYS A 7 52.41 -21.64 48.85
C LYS A 7 52.12 -20.89 47.55
N THR A 8 50.91 -21.03 47.05
CA THR A 8 49.92 -19.93 47.03
C THR A 8 48.56 -20.46 46.60
N ILE A 9 47.55 -20.09 47.37
CA ILE A 9 46.14 -20.38 47.19
C ILE A 9 45.66 -19.54 46.00
N LEU A 10 45.48 -20.13 44.83
CA LEU A 10 44.60 -19.57 43.80
C LEU A 10 43.26 -20.31 43.87
N ALA A 11 42.57 -20.05 44.98
CA ALA A 11 41.16 -20.37 45.14
C ALA A 11 40.36 -19.52 44.15
N THR A 12 39.72 -20.21 43.23
CA THR A 12 38.29 -20.01 42.91
C THR A 12 37.86 -18.57 42.64
N LEU A 13 37.99 -18.13 41.39
CA LEU A 13 37.07 -17.15 40.82
C LEU A 13 36.47 -17.75 39.54
N VAL A 14 35.46 -18.61 39.75
CA VAL A 14 34.40 -18.82 38.78
C VAL A 14 33.60 -17.51 38.75
N THR A 15 34.10 -16.50 38.04
CA THR A 15 33.26 -15.34 37.72
C THR A 15 32.40 -15.74 36.53
N VAL A 16 31.19 -16.13 36.88
CA VAL A 16 30.01 -16.21 36.03
C VAL A 16 30.04 -15.09 34.98
N GLY A 17 30.44 -15.41 33.77
CA GLY A 17 30.24 -14.59 32.57
C GLY A 17 28.93 -14.94 31.87
N MET A 18 27.88 -15.29 32.62
CA MET A 18 26.52 -15.37 32.10
C MET A 18 25.81 -14.06 32.39
N SER A 19 26.02 -13.06 31.54
CA SER A 19 25.13 -11.91 31.51
C SER A 19 25.00 -11.41 30.09
N ALA A 20 23.96 -11.94 29.46
CA ALA A 20 23.21 -11.38 28.36
C ALA A 20 24.00 -11.08 27.09
N SER A 21 24.03 -12.06 26.19
CA SER A 21 23.77 -11.74 24.78
C SER A 21 22.41 -11.03 24.73
N PHE A 22 22.39 -9.71 24.88
CA PHE A 22 21.25 -8.92 24.44
C PHE A 22 21.25 -9.03 22.92
N ALA A 23 20.63 -10.09 22.41
CA ALA A 23 20.17 -10.11 21.03
C ALA A 23 19.11 -9.01 20.93
N HIS A 24 19.56 -7.77 20.74
CA HIS A 24 18.71 -6.75 20.16
C HIS A 24 18.48 -7.22 18.74
N ALA A 25 17.38 -7.93 18.53
CA ALA A 25 16.85 -8.11 17.19
C ALA A 25 16.65 -6.70 16.64
N ALA A 26 17.55 -6.26 15.76
CA ALA A 26 17.36 -5.02 15.02
C ALA A 26 16.03 -5.14 14.27
N ASP A 27 15.19 -4.12 14.32
CA ASP A 27 14.02 -4.00 13.45
C ASP A 27 14.52 -4.16 12.00
N GLN A 28 14.27 -5.33 11.40
CA GLN A 28 14.71 -5.67 10.05
C GLN A 28 13.78 -5.07 8.98
N GLY A 29 12.87 -4.18 9.39
CA GLY A 29 11.90 -3.51 8.53
C GLY A 29 10.46 -3.74 8.98
N HIS A 30 9.67 -2.69 8.83
CA HIS A 30 8.22 -2.69 8.98
C HIS A 30 7.59 -2.19 7.68
N GLY A 31 6.41 -2.72 7.37
CA GLY A 31 5.61 -2.30 6.21
C GLY A 31 4.18 -2.03 6.62
N LYS A 32 3.54 -1.06 5.98
CA LYS A 32 2.12 -0.76 6.15
C LYS A 32 1.47 -0.63 4.78
N VAL A 33 0.40 -1.39 4.55
CA VAL A 33 -0.45 -1.29 3.36
C VAL A 33 -1.79 -0.73 3.79
N THR A 34 -2.31 0.24 3.05
CA THR A 34 -3.67 0.78 3.26
C THR A 34 -4.48 0.54 1.99
N PHE A 35 -5.60 -0.15 2.13
CA PHE A 35 -6.58 -0.31 1.05
C PHE A 35 -7.69 0.72 1.24
N THR A 36 -8.15 1.31 0.13
CA THR A 36 -9.25 2.27 0.11
C THR A 36 -10.20 1.92 -1.02
N GLY A 37 -11.48 2.24 -0.85
CA GLY A 37 -12.52 1.93 -1.82
C GLY A 37 -13.90 2.07 -1.21
N SER A 38 -14.93 1.76 -2.00
CA SER A 38 -16.31 1.72 -1.56
C SER A 38 -17.05 0.56 -2.23
N VAL A 39 -18.08 0.04 -1.55
CA VAL A 39 -19.04 -0.90 -2.12
C VAL A 39 -20.29 -0.10 -2.46
N ILE A 40 -20.75 -0.22 -3.70
CA ILE A 40 -21.89 0.53 -4.22
C ILE A 40 -23.04 -0.42 -4.59
N ASP A 41 -24.27 0.02 -4.34
CA ASP A 41 -25.48 -0.67 -4.83
C ASP A 41 -25.77 -0.23 -6.27
N ALA A 42 -24.89 -0.65 -7.18
CA ALA A 42 -24.96 -0.33 -8.59
C ALA A 42 -24.78 -1.62 -9.42
N PRO A 43 -25.32 -1.66 -10.65
CA PRO A 43 -25.21 -2.83 -11.50
C PRO A 43 -23.78 -3.12 -11.98
N CYS A 44 -22.84 -2.17 -11.91
CA CYS A 44 -21.44 -2.36 -12.29
C CYS A 44 -20.49 -1.73 -11.26
N SER A 45 -19.28 -2.28 -11.14
CA SER A 45 -18.16 -1.61 -10.48
C SER A 45 -17.49 -0.62 -11.44
N ILE A 46 -16.94 0.48 -10.91
CA ILE A 46 -16.09 1.42 -11.67
C ILE A 46 -14.63 1.07 -11.40
N THR A 47 -13.79 1.02 -12.42
CA THR A 47 -12.36 0.72 -12.22
C THR A 47 -11.67 1.84 -11.44
N PRO A 48 -10.64 1.55 -10.62
CA PRO A 48 -9.95 2.56 -9.81
C PRO A 48 -9.41 3.73 -10.64
N GLU A 49 -8.94 3.46 -11.86
CA GLU A 49 -8.40 4.48 -12.78
C GLU A 49 -9.50 5.40 -13.32
N SER A 50 -10.76 4.97 -13.23
CA SER A 50 -11.91 5.67 -13.79
C SER A 50 -12.72 6.45 -12.76
N VAL A 51 -12.51 6.21 -11.45
CA VAL A 51 -13.26 6.85 -10.36
C VAL A 51 -13.06 8.36 -10.33
N ASP A 52 -11.82 8.81 -10.54
CA ASP A 52 -11.48 10.23 -10.55
C ASP A 52 -10.55 10.54 -11.74
N GLN A 53 -11.13 11.09 -12.81
CA GLN A 53 -10.42 11.43 -14.03
C GLN A 53 -10.42 12.94 -14.26
N THR A 54 -9.25 13.52 -14.46
CA THR A 54 -9.10 14.90 -14.91
C THR A 54 -8.86 14.94 -16.42
N VAL A 55 -9.86 15.37 -17.20
CA VAL A 55 -9.75 15.49 -18.67
C VAL A 55 -9.35 16.90 -19.08
N GLY A 56 -8.10 17.06 -19.52
CA GLY A 56 -7.56 18.34 -19.96
C GLY A 56 -8.15 18.82 -21.29
N LEU A 57 -8.93 19.90 -21.24
CA LEU A 57 -9.44 20.60 -22.43
C LEU A 57 -8.37 21.44 -23.15
N GLY A 58 -7.31 21.81 -22.44
CA GLY A 58 -6.29 22.74 -22.94
C GLY A 58 -6.78 24.20 -22.92
N GLN A 59 -6.11 25.06 -23.69
CA GLN A 59 -6.50 26.46 -23.83
C GLN A 59 -7.46 26.61 -25.02
N ILE A 60 -8.67 27.08 -24.76
CA ILE A 60 -9.68 27.33 -25.79
C ILE A 60 -9.72 28.83 -26.07
N SER A 61 -9.46 29.22 -27.32
CA SER A 61 -9.55 30.62 -27.73
C SER A 61 -11.01 31.10 -27.67
N SER A 62 -11.24 32.27 -27.06
CA SER A 62 -12.57 32.91 -27.03
C SER A 62 -13.10 33.20 -28.43
N ALA A 63 -12.22 33.44 -29.41
CA ALA A 63 -12.60 33.62 -30.80
C ALA A 63 -13.27 32.38 -31.40
N ALA A 64 -12.84 31.17 -31.00
CA ALA A 64 -13.40 29.91 -31.47
C ALA A 64 -14.82 29.64 -30.94
N LEU A 65 -15.25 30.36 -29.89
CA LEU A 65 -16.57 30.19 -29.26
C LEU A 65 -17.57 31.28 -29.66
N LYS A 66 -17.14 32.29 -30.44
CA LYS A 66 -18.04 33.36 -30.91
C LYS A 66 -19.15 32.79 -31.80
N ASN A 67 -20.31 33.44 -31.77
CA ASN A 67 -21.46 33.12 -32.63
C ASN A 67 -21.90 31.64 -32.59
N GLY A 68 -21.74 30.97 -31.44
CA GLY A 68 -22.10 29.56 -31.28
C GLY A 68 -21.03 28.56 -31.74
N GLY A 69 -19.79 29.02 -31.96
CA GLY A 69 -18.65 28.15 -32.23
C GLY A 69 -18.37 27.17 -31.09
N LYS A 70 -17.72 26.04 -31.41
CA LYS A 70 -17.46 24.94 -30.48
C LYS A 70 -15.97 24.61 -30.45
N SER A 71 -15.48 24.16 -29.30
CA SER A 71 -14.13 23.59 -29.19
C SER A 71 -14.06 22.20 -29.81
N GLN A 72 -12.83 21.71 -29.98
CA GLN A 72 -12.62 20.31 -30.33
C GLN A 72 -13.03 19.40 -29.15
N PRO A 73 -13.80 18.33 -29.39
CA PRO A 73 -14.13 17.35 -28.35
C PRO A 73 -12.88 16.67 -27.80
N ARG A 74 -12.93 16.29 -26.52
CA ARG A 74 -11.92 15.44 -25.88
C ARG A 74 -12.59 14.14 -25.48
N ASN A 75 -12.07 13.05 -26.01
CA ASN A 75 -12.57 11.72 -25.68
C ASN A 75 -12.07 11.32 -24.30
N PHE A 76 -12.92 10.67 -23.53
CA PHE A 76 -12.60 10.00 -22.29
C PHE A 76 -13.44 8.73 -22.20
N SER A 77 -13.01 7.80 -21.37
CA SER A 77 -13.69 6.52 -21.17
C SER A 77 -13.84 6.25 -19.69
N ILE A 78 -14.97 5.66 -19.30
CA ILE A 78 -15.19 5.17 -17.93
C ILE A 78 -15.15 3.65 -17.99
N GLY A 79 -14.15 3.07 -17.34
CA GLY A 79 -14.04 1.63 -17.19
C GLY A 79 -15.09 1.13 -16.20
N LEU A 80 -15.89 0.16 -16.66
CA LEU A 80 -16.85 -0.57 -15.83
C LEU A 80 -16.49 -2.05 -15.83
N GLU A 81 -16.58 -2.69 -14.67
CA GLU A 81 -16.27 -4.11 -14.48
C GLU A 81 -17.38 -4.81 -13.70
N ASN A 82 -17.46 -6.14 -13.87
CA ASN A 82 -18.36 -7.01 -13.12
C ASN A 82 -19.83 -6.56 -13.15
N CYS A 83 -20.29 -6.16 -14.33
CA CYS A 83 -21.67 -5.71 -14.52
C CYS A 83 -22.69 -6.86 -14.41
N SER A 84 -23.78 -6.61 -13.69
CA SER A 84 -24.96 -7.45 -13.60
C SER A 84 -26.20 -6.58 -13.74
N PHE A 85 -26.90 -6.75 -14.86
CA PHE A 85 -28.21 -6.16 -15.09
C PHE A 85 -29.23 -7.28 -14.91
N GLY A 86 -30.23 -7.09 -14.05
CA GLY A 86 -31.25 -8.11 -13.81
C GLY A 86 -31.80 -8.66 -15.13
N SER A 87 -32.05 -9.98 -15.19
CA SER A 87 -32.71 -10.59 -16.35
C SER A 87 -34.02 -9.84 -16.64
N PRO A 88 -34.41 -9.59 -17.91
CA PRO A 88 -35.68 -8.94 -18.26
C PRO A 88 -36.95 -9.65 -17.74
N GLU A 89 -36.83 -10.76 -17.01
CA GLU A 89 -37.93 -11.54 -16.44
C GLU A 89 -38.33 -11.13 -15.01
N SER A 90 -38.51 -9.83 -14.77
CA SER A 90 -39.28 -9.35 -13.62
C SER A 90 -40.39 -8.40 -14.07
N LYS A 91 -41.23 -8.92 -14.96
CA LYS A 91 -42.65 -8.59 -15.04
C LYS A 91 -43.39 -9.91 -15.08
N LYS A 92 -43.75 -10.43 -13.90
CA LYS A 92 -44.87 -11.37 -13.75
C LYS A 92 -45.93 -10.69 -12.90
#